data_AF-A0A6V8L6A5-F1
#
_entry.id   AF-A0A6V8L6A5-F1
#
_cell.length_a   1.000
_cell.length_b   1.000
_cell.length_c   1.000
_cell.angle_alpha   90.00
_cell.angle_beta   90.00
_cell.angle_gamma   90.00
#
_symmetry.space_group_name_H-M   'P 1'
#
loop_
_entity.id
_entity.type
_entity.pdbx_description
1 polymer ?
#
loop_
_entity_poly.entity_id
_entity_poly.type
_entity_poly.pdbx_seq_one_letter_code
_entity_poly.pdbx_strand_id
1 'polypeptide(L)'
;MGEIRVTDLVLESLLPKAHAGLDRFGVSPVLRDRLLGIIEQRCRLRRNGAVWQTEAVRAAERIRDLDRPAALHDMLQRYGRFQRTNDPVHTWPVE
;
A
#
# COMPACT_ATOMS: atom_id res chain seq x y z
N MET A 1 -24.44 -9.76 -15.95
CA MET A 1 -23.45 -8.71 -15.65
C MET A 1 -22.64 -9.22 -14.47
N GLY A 2 -21.33 -9.42 -14.64
CA GLY A 2 -20.50 -10.17 -13.69
C GLY A 2 -19.82 -9.28 -12.66
N GLU A 3 -19.67 -9.79 -11.44
CA GLU A 3 -18.83 -9.18 -10.41
C GLU A 3 -17.36 -9.55 -10.66
N ILE A 4 -16.46 -8.58 -10.51
CA ILE A 4 -15.01 -8.77 -10.61
C ILE A 4 -14.35 -8.23 -9.35
N ARG A 5 -13.30 -8.88 -8.87
CA ARG A 5 -12.51 -8.34 -7.76
C ARG A 5 -11.87 -7.04 -8.19
N VAL A 6 -11.92 -6.02 -7.32
CA VAL A 6 -11.31 -4.71 -7.61
C VAL A 6 -9.83 -4.84 -7.96
N THR A 7 -9.10 -5.76 -7.34
CA THR A 7 -7.70 -6.00 -7.67
C THR A 7 -7.50 -6.47 -9.11
N ASP A 8 -8.39 -7.32 -9.62
CA ASP A 8 -8.29 -7.87 -10.97
C ASP A 8 -8.66 -6.79 -11.98
N LEU A 9 -9.73 -6.03 -11.71
CA LEU A 9 -10.10 -4.87 -12.50
C LEU A 9 -8.93 -3.87 -12.62
N VAL A 10 -8.25 -3.58 -11.50
CA VAL A 10 -7.10 -2.67 -11.49
C VAL A 10 -5.93 -3.24 -12.28
N LEU A 11 -5.54 -4.49 -12.03
CA LEU A 11 -4.37 -5.12 -12.65
C LEU A 11 -4.55 -5.37 -14.15
N GLU A 12 -5.73 -5.83 -14.56
CA GLU A 12 -5.97 -6.33 -15.92
C GLU A 12 -6.54 -5.26 -16.86
N SER A 13 -7.18 -4.22 -16.32
CA SER A 13 -7.86 -3.19 -17.14
C SER A 13 -7.38 -1.77 -16.85
N LEU A 14 -7.40 -1.34 -15.58
CA LEU A 14 -7.17 0.08 -15.26
C LEU A 14 -5.69 0.48 -15.33
N LEU A 15 -4.79 -0.34 -14.81
CA LEU A 15 -3.34 -0.06 -14.85
C LEU A 15 -2.78 -0.01 -16.28
N PRO A 16 -3.09 -0.96 -17.18
CA PRO A 16 -2.67 -0.86 -18.58
C PRO A 16 -3.17 0.42 -19.27
N LYS A 17 -4.42 0.82 -19.00
CA LYS A 17 -4.99 2.07 -19.55
C LYS A 17 -4.30 3.31 -18.99
N ALA A 18 -4.01 3.32 -17.69
CA ALA A 18 -3.27 4.41 -17.05
C ALA A 18 -1.85 4.52 -17.63
N HIS A 19 -1.17 3.39 -17.84
CA HIS A 19 0.16 3.36 -18.46
C HIS A 19 0.14 3.96 -19.86
N ALA A 20 -0.74 3.47 -20.74
CA ALA A 20 -0.88 3.97 -22.10
C ALA A 20 -1.28 5.45 -22.17
N GLY A 21 -2.17 5.90 -21.27
CA GLY A 21 -2.58 7.29 -21.19
C GLY A 21 -1.41 8.21 -20.79
N LEU A 22 -0.67 7.86 -19.74
CA LEU A 22 0.46 8.63 -19.26
C LEU A 22 1.62 8.67 -20.27
N ASP A 23 1.84 7.57 -20.99
CA ASP A 23 2.82 7.51 -22.09
C ASP A 23 2.45 8.49 -23.22
N ARG A 24 1.18 8.50 -23.65
CA ARG A 24 0.68 9.45 -24.65
C ARG A 24 0.77 10.91 -24.24
N PHE A 25 0.68 11.20 -22.95
CA PHE A 25 0.86 12.55 -22.41
C PHE A 25 2.34 12.92 -22.19
N GLY A 26 3.29 12.05 -22.52
CA GLY A 26 4.72 12.33 -22.39
C GLY A 26 5.21 12.40 -20.95
N VAL A 27 4.52 11.73 -20.01
CA VAL A 27 4.97 11.65 -18.62
C VAL A 27 6.25 10.83 -18.55
N SER A 28 7.23 11.29 -17.74
CA SER A 28 8.49 10.59 -17.51
C SER A 28 8.29 9.09 -17.24
N PRO A 29 8.85 8.19 -18.08
CA PRO A 29 8.74 6.74 -17.89
C PRO A 29 9.20 6.29 -16.51
N VAL A 30 10.28 6.88 -16.00
CA VAL A 30 10.82 6.58 -14.66
C VAL A 30 9.79 6.85 -13.56
N LEU A 31 9.11 8.00 -13.63
CA LEU A 31 8.07 8.36 -12.66
C LEU A 31 6.82 7.49 -12.81
N ARG A 32 6.35 7.33 -14.06
CA ARG A 32 5.18 6.50 -14.41
C ARG A 32 5.36 5.07 -13.90
N ASP A 33 6.46 4.41 -14.29
CA ASP A 33 6.68 3.00 -14.00
C ASP A 33 6.87 2.78 -12.50
N ARG A 34 7.55 3.69 -11.79
CA ARG A 34 7.65 3.66 -10.32
C ARG A 34 6.27 3.77 -9.65
N LEU A 35 5.48 4.78 -9.98
CA LEU A 35 4.22 5.05 -9.28
C LEU A 35 3.13 4.02 -9.62
N LEU A 36 3.01 3.62 -10.89
CA LEU A 36 2.08 2.57 -11.29
C LEU A 36 2.50 1.21 -10.73
N GLY A 37 3.80 0.92 -10.68
CA GLY A 37 4.34 -0.28 -10.04
C GLY A 37 3.98 -0.37 -8.55
N ILE A 38 3.93 0.77 -7.83
CA ILE A 38 3.45 0.78 -6.44
C ILE A 38 1.99 0.34 -6.33
N ILE A 39 1.12 0.81 -7.23
CA ILE A 39 -0.29 0.42 -7.25
C ILE A 39 -0.42 -1.07 -7.56
N GLU A 40 0.32 -1.56 -8.56
CA GLU A 40 0.37 -2.97 -8.94
C GLU A 40 0.75 -3.86 -7.75
N GLN A 41 1.84 -3.54 -7.05
CA GLN A 41 2.29 -4.31 -5.90
C GLN A 41 1.28 -4.29 -4.74
N ARG A 42 0.61 -3.16 -4.48
CA ARG A 42 -0.46 -3.09 -3.46
C ARG A 42 -1.64 -4.00 -3.83
N CYS A 43 -2.01 -4.07 -5.11
CA CYS A 43 -3.06 -4.96 -5.57
C CYS A 43 -2.66 -6.43 -5.47
N ARG A 44 -1.43 -6.78 -5.86
CA ARG A 44 -0.90 -8.16 -5.79
C ARG A 44 -0.78 -8.66 -4.36
N LEU A 45 -0.17 -7.86 -3.49
CA LEU A 45 0.02 -8.20 -2.08
C LEU A 45 -1.24 -7.99 -1.23
N ARG A 46 -2.30 -7.40 -1.81
CA ARG A 46 -3.52 -6.98 -1.11
C ARG A 46 -3.25 -6.17 0.16
N ARG A 47 -2.20 -5.36 0.11
CA ARG A 47 -1.72 -4.60 1.27
C ARG A 47 -1.70 -3.11 0.95
N ASN A 48 -2.56 -2.38 1.65
CA ASN A 48 -2.63 -0.93 1.61
C ASN A 48 -2.34 -0.34 3.00
N GLY A 49 -2.45 0.98 3.14
CA GLY A 49 -2.19 1.65 4.42
C GLY A 49 -3.11 1.19 5.54
N ALA A 50 -4.41 1.00 5.26
CA ALA A 50 -5.37 0.56 6.27
C ALA A 50 -5.09 -0.88 6.75
N VAL A 51 -4.72 -1.78 5.83
CA VAL A 51 -4.29 -3.15 6.16
C VAL A 51 -3.05 -3.10 7.03
N TRP A 52 -2.01 -2.36 6.62
CA TRP A 52 -0.78 -2.22 7.41
C TRP A 52 -1.04 -1.68 8.82
N GLN A 53 -1.84 -0.61 8.95
CA GLN A 53 -2.15 0.00 10.25
C GLN A 53 -2.91 -0.97 11.16
N THR A 54 -3.89 -1.68 10.62
CA THR A 54 -4.67 -2.68 11.38
C THR A 54 -3.80 -3.85 11.82
N GLU A 55 -2.91 -4.34 10.94
CA GLU A 55 -1.96 -5.40 11.26
C GLU A 55 -0.94 -4.95 12.30
N ALA A 56 -0.41 -3.73 12.19
CA ALA A 56 0.58 -3.17 13.12
C ALA A 56 0.01 -3.03 14.54
N VAL A 57 -1.23 -2.52 14.68
CA VAL A 57 -1.92 -2.45 16.00
C VAL A 57 -2.09 -3.86 16.58
N ARG A 58 -2.62 -4.79 15.78
CA ARG A 58 -2.83 -6.17 16.21
C ARG A 58 -1.53 -6.89 16.60
N ALA A 59 -0.42 -6.59 15.92
CA ALA A 59 0.88 -7.14 16.24
C ALA A 59 1.44 -6.52 17.53
N ALA A 60 1.27 -5.22 17.74
CA ALA A 60 1.66 -4.56 18.99
C ALA A 60 0.88 -5.15 20.20
N GLU A 61 -0.43 -5.37 20.05
CA GLU A 61 -1.26 -6.04 21.08
C GLU A 61 -0.74 -7.46 21.38
N ARG A 62 -0.41 -8.26 20.36
CA ARG A 62 -0.03 -9.67 20.56
C ARG A 62 1.43 -9.91 20.94
N ILE A 63 2.35 -9.18 20.35
CA ILE A 63 3.81 -9.44 20.46
C ILE A 63 4.40 -8.67 21.62
N ARG A 64 3.87 -7.46 21.88
CA ARG A 64 4.40 -6.54 22.90
C ARG A 64 3.47 -6.38 24.10
N ASP A 65 2.35 -7.10 24.11
CA ASP A 65 1.33 -7.09 25.17
C ASP A 65 0.82 -5.67 25.52
N LEU A 66 0.69 -4.83 24.49
CA LEU A 66 0.18 -3.47 24.66
C LEU A 66 -1.35 -3.45 24.67
N ASP A 67 -1.93 -2.59 25.49
CA ASP A 67 -3.35 -2.27 25.40
C ASP A 67 -3.66 -1.48 24.12
N ARG A 68 -4.95 -1.38 23.77
CA ARG A 68 -5.38 -0.75 22.51
C ARG A 68 -4.89 0.71 22.38
N PRO A 69 -5.00 1.59 23.40
CA PRO A 69 -4.45 2.94 23.33
C PRO A 69 -2.94 2.97 23.09
N ALA A 70 -2.15 2.17 23.81
CA ALA A 70 -0.70 2.11 23.62
C ALA A 70 -0.32 1.55 22.24
N ALA A 71 -1.03 0.53 21.75
CA ALA A 71 -0.81 -0.05 20.42
C ALA A 71 -1.11 0.95 19.28
N LEU A 72 -2.15 1.79 19.42
CA LEU A 72 -2.45 2.86 18.47
C LEU A 72 -1.36 3.93 18.45
N HIS A 73 -0.86 4.32 19.63
CA HIS A 73 0.27 5.25 19.73
C HIS A 73 1.54 4.68 19.11
N ASP A 74 1.87 3.41 19.37
CA ASP A 74 3.02 2.73 18.75
C ASP A 74 2.88 2.70 17.22
N MET A 75 1.71 2.30 16.71
CA MET A 75 1.44 2.27 15.28
C MET A 75 1.64 3.66 14.65
N LEU A 76 1.15 4.73 15.26
CA LEU A 76 1.30 6.09 14.75
C LEU A 76 2.78 6.52 14.71
N GLN A 77 3.55 6.23 15.76
CA GLN A 77 4.98 6.53 15.79
C GLN A 77 5.74 5.78 14.68
N ARG A 78 5.43 4.49 14.50
CA ARG A 78 6.02 3.66 13.44
C ARG A 78 5.63 4.17 12.06
N TYR A 79 4.37 4.54 11.86
CA TYR A 79 3.88 5.12 10.62
C TYR A 79 4.67 6.39 10.26
N GLY A 80 4.85 7.30 11.22
CA GLY A 80 5.64 8.51 11.03
C GLY A 80 7.11 8.25 10.69
N ARG A 81 7.72 7.19 11.25
CA ARG A 81 9.09 6.79 10.91
C ARG A 81 9.18 6.27 9.48
N PHE A 82 8.31 5.34 9.09
CA PHE A 82 8.38 4.74 7.75
C PHE A 82 7.94 5.71 6.64
N GLN A 83 6.98 6.59 6.91
CA GLN A 83 6.55 7.59 5.94
C GLN A 83 7.69 8.51 5.48
N ARG A 84 8.69 8.76 6.34
CA ARG A 84 9.89 9.54 6.00
C ARG A 84 10.86 8.82 5.08
N THR A 85 10.83 7.48 5.00
CA THR A 85 11.70 6.74 4.07
C THR A 85 11.24 6.88 2.62
N ASN A 86 10.00 7.31 2.40
CA ASN A 86 9.36 7.38 1.09
C ASN A 86 9.24 6.01 0.40
N ASP A 87 9.38 4.92 1.17
CA ASP A 87 9.12 3.58 0.70
C ASP A 87 7.61 3.30 0.66
N PRO A 88 7.13 2.48 -0.29
CA PRO A 88 5.72 2.17 -0.38
C PRO A 88 5.23 1.38 0.85
N VAL A 89 4.12 1.79 1.47
CA VAL A 89 3.56 1.12 2.68
C VAL A 89 3.41 -0.41 2.62
N HIS A 90 3.28 -1.00 1.44
CA HIS A 90 3.20 -2.46 1.29
C HIS A 90 4.54 -3.18 1.56
N THR A 91 5.66 -2.46 1.65
CA THR A 91 6.99 -3.00 1.96
C THR A 91 7.34 -2.91 3.44
N TRP A 92 6.56 -2.16 4.23
CA TRP A 92 6.88 -1.89 5.63
C TRP A 92 6.63 -3.13 6.52
N PRO A 93 7.50 -3.41 7.50
CA PRO A 93 7.30 -4.53 8.42
C PRO A 93 6.08 -4.29 9.34
N VAL A 94 5.47 -5.39 9.81
CA VAL A 94 4.36 -5.36 10.79
C VAL A 94 4.87 -5.50 12.23
N GLU A 95 5.90 -6.30 12.43
CA GLU A 95 6.50 -6.62 13.73
C GLU A 95 7.40 -5.51 14.30
#